data_AF-A0A1Q6HGI0-F1
#
_entry.id   AF-A0A1Q6HGI0-F1
#
_cell.length_a   1.000
_cell.length_b   1.000
_cell.length_c   1.000
_cell.angle_alpha   90.00
_cell.angle_beta   90.00
_cell.angle_gamma   90.00
#
_symmetry.space_group_name_H-M   'P 1'
#
loop_
_entity.id
_entity.type
_entity.pdbx_description
1 polymer ?
#
loop_
_entity_poly.entity_id
_entity_poly.type
_entity_poly.pdbx_seq_one_letter_code
_entity_poly.pdbx_strand_id
1 'polypeptide(L)'
;MRMKFLSSICLFVLAFAFISCGDQKRSVDDASILTPSSSGRPYEIMVVAEDSIWDGYVGRALDDVLNTPLKGLPQEESLFHVSHIVPEHYDRVTNLFRNIIVIDIGELYTKASFKIVRNLHAAPQMIMTIQGPSVLDVSVFITENTKFITDFFGNEEINRTVRALNKRHNIEFSKKVQDMFGCDMYIPVDINKMKIGDNFIWASNDALTGIQNIVIYSYPYVSEKVFTKHAYVALRDSFMKVNIPGGQPNQYMATDYEHVDVKNMKIQDSFVQEARGLWQMENDGMGGPFVAHSVVDTVNNRVVVVEGFVYAPEKMKRSMVRRLEASLYTLKLPSGKDAEKKEDKK
;
A
#
# COMPACT_ATOMS: atom_id res chain seq x y z
N MET A 1 -35.56 -35.74 70.65
CA MET A 1 -36.98 -35.36 70.55
C MET A 1 -37.11 -34.41 69.36
N ARG A 2 -37.90 -34.80 68.33
CA ARG A 2 -38.66 -34.01 67.32
C ARG A 2 -38.04 -32.70 66.75
N MET A 3 -38.17 -32.29 65.50
CA MET A 3 -38.72 -32.79 64.23
C MET A 3 -38.44 -31.68 63.19
N LYS A 4 -38.44 -32.06 61.90
CA LYS A 4 -38.21 -31.29 60.67
C LYS A 4 -39.13 -30.07 60.46
N PHE A 5 -38.69 -29.08 59.66
CA PHE A 5 -39.43 -28.39 58.57
C PHE A 5 -38.45 -27.43 57.84
N LEU A 6 -37.92 -27.75 56.65
CA LEU A 6 -38.40 -27.42 55.30
C LEU A 6 -38.69 -25.93 55.02
N SER A 7 -37.85 -25.29 54.19
CA SER A 7 -38.31 -24.53 53.01
C SER A 7 -37.16 -24.35 52.01
N SER A 8 -37.43 -24.78 50.79
CA SER A 8 -36.62 -24.65 49.58
C SER A 8 -36.72 -23.23 49.02
N ILE A 9 -35.65 -22.70 48.40
CA ILE A 9 -35.68 -21.84 47.20
C ILE A 9 -34.28 -21.89 46.56
N CYS A 10 -34.22 -22.48 45.36
CA CYS A 10 -33.13 -22.35 44.41
C CYS A 10 -32.90 -20.89 44.02
N LEU A 11 -31.66 -20.46 43.85
CA LEU A 11 -31.26 -19.83 42.58
C LEU A 11 -29.74 -19.88 42.39
N PHE A 12 -29.36 -20.63 41.36
CA PHE A 12 -28.16 -20.49 40.53
C PHE A 12 -27.52 -19.09 40.60
N VAL A 13 -26.25 -19.00 41.02
CA VAL A 13 -25.34 -17.95 40.54
C VAL A 13 -24.07 -18.62 40.08
N LEU A 14 -23.86 -18.48 38.77
CA LEU A 14 -22.82 -19.09 37.95
C LEU A 14 -21.43 -18.73 38.44
N ALA A 15 -20.59 -19.75 38.57
CA ALA A 15 -19.16 -19.62 38.37
C ALA A 15 -18.90 -19.29 36.89
N PHE A 16 -18.80 -18.00 36.56
CA PHE A 16 -18.23 -17.59 35.29
C PHE A 16 -16.70 -17.63 35.40
N ALA A 17 -16.15 -18.77 35.00
CA ALA A 17 -14.84 -18.83 34.40
C ALA A 17 -14.86 -17.95 33.15
N PHE A 18 -14.27 -16.75 33.23
CA PHE A 18 -13.93 -16.01 32.02
C PHE A 18 -12.70 -16.67 31.38
N ILE A 19 -12.97 -17.68 30.55
CA ILE A 19 -12.12 -18.06 29.43
C ILE A 19 -12.16 -16.89 28.45
N SER A 20 -11.23 -15.96 28.61
CA SER A 20 -10.94 -14.94 27.60
C SER A 20 -10.03 -15.56 26.53
N CYS A 21 -10.61 -16.39 25.66
CA CYS A 21 -10.06 -16.59 24.31
C CYS A 21 -10.45 -15.37 23.48
N GLY A 22 -9.73 -14.26 23.71
CA GLY A 22 -9.74 -13.12 22.81
C GLY A 22 -8.64 -13.33 21.79
N ASP A 23 -8.99 -13.35 20.50
CA ASP A 23 -8.06 -13.18 19.39
C ASP A 23 -7.27 -11.86 19.59
N GLN A 24 -6.14 -11.94 20.29
CA GLN A 24 -5.15 -10.88 20.30
C GLN A 24 -4.51 -10.85 18.92
N LYS A 25 -4.99 -9.93 18.08
CA LYS A 25 -4.24 -9.47 16.91
C LYS A 25 -2.91 -8.90 17.40
N ARG A 26 -1.85 -9.70 17.37
CA ARG A 26 -0.47 -9.21 17.58
C ARG A 26 -0.21 -8.06 16.62
N SER A 27 0.26 -6.95 17.17
CA SER A 27 0.64 -5.78 16.39
C SER A 27 1.85 -6.13 15.52
N VAL A 28 2.02 -5.45 14.37
CA VAL A 28 3.20 -5.67 13.50
C VAL A 28 4.50 -5.32 14.22
N ASP A 29 4.40 -4.51 15.27
CA ASP A 29 5.49 -4.05 16.13
C ASP A 29 5.73 -4.95 17.37
N ASP A 30 4.95 -6.02 17.58
CA ASP A 30 5.12 -6.98 18.70
C ASP A 30 6.28 -7.97 18.49
N ALA A 31 7.32 -7.57 17.74
CA ALA A 31 8.53 -8.36 17.64
C ALA A 31 9.26 -8.33 19.00
N SER A 32 9.46 -9.49 19.62
CA SER A 32 10.31 -9.57 20.80
C SER A 32 11.73 -9.12 20.45
N ILE A 33 12.49 -8.61 21.42
CA ILE A 33 13.92 -8.24 21.23
C ILE A 33 14.75 -9.40 20.64
N LEU A 34 14.28 -10.65 20.80
CA LEU A 34 14.94 -11.87 20.33
C LEU A 34 14.52 -12.30 18.91
N THR A 35 13.53 -11.65 18.30
CA THR A 35 13.05 -11.99 16.95
C THR A 35 13.97 -11.36 15.90
N PRO A 36 14.62 -12.15 15.02
CA PRO A 36 15.54 -11.61 14.02
C PRO A 36 14.81 -10.73 12.97
N SER A 37 15.56 -9.87 12.30
CA SER A 37 15.04 -9.07 11.19
C SER A 37 14.73 -9.94 9.97
N SER A 38 13.60 -9.67 9.30
CA SER A 38 13.21 -10.40 8.08
C SER A 38 14.13 -10.11 6.88
N SER A 39 14.32 -11.11 6.01
CA SER A 39 15.08 -11.02 4.76
C SER A 39 14.16 -10.91 3.52
N GLY A 40 14.74 -10.95 2.31
CA GLY A 40 14.05 -10.87 1.01
C GLY A 40 14.11 -9.48 0.35
N ARG A 41 13.63 -9.37 -0.90
CA ARG A 41 13.50 -8.10 -1.64
C ARG A 41 12.08 -7.53 -1.52
N PRO A 42 11.90 -6.19 -1.64
CA PRO A 42 10.58 -5.61 -1.51
C PRO A 42 9.64 -6.21 -2.54
N TYR A 43 8.43 -6.56 -2.13
CA TYR A 43 7.45 -7.25 -2.97
C TYR A 43 7.94 -8.59 -3.55
N GLU A 44 8.87 -9.26 -2.88
CA GLU A 44 9.17 -10.67 -3.12
C GLU A 44 8.26 -11.54 -2.26
N ILE A 45 7.76 -12.65 -2.82
CA ILE A 45 6.98 -13.67 -2.14
C ILE A 45 7.67 -15.02 -2.40
N MET A 46 8.04 -15.70 -1.31
CA MET A 46 8.54 -17.07 -1.38
C MET A 46 7.40 -18.06 -1.20
N VAL A 47 7.19 -18.94 -2.17
CA VAL A 47 6.20 -20.01 -2.13
C VAL A 47 6.88 -21.29 -1.67
N VAL A 48 6.36 -21.88 -0.59
CA VAL A 48 6.81 -23.16 -0.03
C VAL A 48 5.79 -24.22 -0.42
N ALA A 49 6.17 -25.10 -1.34
CA ALA A 49 5.33 -26.17 -1.86
C ALA A 49 6.19 -27.28 -2.48
N GLU A 50 5.71 -28.52 -2.48
CA GLU A 50 6.34 -29.61 -3.25
C GLU A 50 6.38 -29.27 -4.75
N ASP A 51 7.39 -29.74 -5.48
CA ASP A 51 7.55 -29.49 -6.93
C ASP A 51 6.29 -29.90 -7.71
N SER A 52 5.71 -31.05 -7.37
CA SER A 52 4.48 -31.56 -8.01
C SER A 52 3.26 -30.64 -7.82
N ILE A 53 3.22 -29.86 -6.73
CA ILE A 53 2.16 -28.90 -6.44
C ILE A 53 2.44 -27.57 -7.16
N TRP A 54 3.70 -27.14 -7.17
CA TRP A 54 4.15 -25.93 -7.84
C TRP A 54 4.04 -26.01 -9.37
N ASP A 55 4.50 -27.11 -9.97
CA ASP A 55 4.35 -27.35 -11.41
C ASP A 55 2.92 -27.75 -11.80
N GLY A 56 2.06 -27.97 -10.80
CA GLY A 56 0.66 -28.38 -10.92
C GLY A 56 -0.34 -27.23 -11.05
N TYR A 57 -1.61 -27.54 -10.80
CA TYR A 57 -2.71 -26.55 -10.90
C TYR A 57 -2.65 -25.48 -9.82
N VAL A 58 -2.14 -25.82 -8.64
CA VAL A 58 -2.03 -24.87 -7.52
C VAL A 58 -0.96 -23.82 -7.79
N GLY A 59 0.24 -24.24 -8.23
CA GLY A 59 1.28 -23.27 -8.56
C GLY A 59 0.90 -22.42 -9.77
N ARG A 60 0.25 -22.96 -10.82
CA ARG A 60 -0.33 -22.13 -11.90
C ARG A 60 -1.33 -21.08 -11.39
N ALA A 61 -2.25 -21.47 -10.52
CA ALA A 61 -3.22 -20.54 -9.95
C ALA A 61 -2.52 -19.44 -9.11
N LEU A 62 -1.48 -19.77 -8.35
CA LEU A 62 -0.67 -18.77 -7.65
C LEU A 62 0.09 -17.88 -8.62
N ASP A 63 0.70 -18.45 -9.66
CA ASP A 63 1.49 -17.71 -10.64
C ASP A 63 0.62 -16.64 -11.32
N ASP A 64 -0.58 -16.99 -11.77
CA ASP A 64 -1.54 -16.05 -12.36
C ASP A 64 -1.89 -14.89 -11.39
N VAL A 65 -2.10 -15.20 -10.12
CA VAL A 65 -2.42 -14.21 -9.08
C VAL A 65 -1.23 -13.29 -8.80
N LEU A 66 -0.03 -13.86 -8.63
CA LEU A 66 1.16 -13.12 -8.20
C LEU A 66 1.85 -12.36 -9.36
N ASN A 67 1.68 -12.85 -10.59
CA ASN A 67 2.17 -12.21 -11.82
C ASN A 67 1.16 -11.29 -12.50
N THR A 68 0.00 -11.04 -11.89
CA THR A 68 -0.93 -10.00 -12.36
C THR A 68 -0.14 -8.69 -12.59
N PRO A 69 -0.29 -8.01 -13.75
CA PRO A 69 0.47 -6.79 -14.05
C PRO A 69 0.11 -5.62 -13.13
N LEU A 70 1.10 -4.82 -12.73
CA LEU A 70 0.85 -3.53 -12.07
C LEU A 70 0.29 -2.52 -13.09
N LYS A 71 -0.92 -2.04 -12.83
CA LYS A 71 -1.56 -1.01 -13.66
C LYS A 71 -0.81 0.32 -13.67
N GLY A 72 -0.92 1.05 -14.77
CA GLY A 72 -0.36 2.40 -14.93
C GLY A 72 1.13 2.43 -15.24
N LEU A 73 1.70 1.31 -15.70
CA LEU A 73 3.06 1.24 -16.23
C LEU A 73 3.04 1.18 -17.76
N PRO A 74 4.06 1.75 -18.44
CA PRO A 74 4.14 1.72 -19.91
C PRO A 74 4.52 0.33 -20.45
N GLN A 75 5.17 -0.49 -19.62
CA GLN A 75 5.50 -1.88 -19.90
C GLN A 75 4.94 -2.73 -18.75
N GLU A 76 4.47 -3.95 -19.05
CA GLU A 76 3.92 -4.82 -18.04
C GLU A 76 5.01 -5.28 -17.06
N GLU A 77 4.76 -5.10 -15.76
CA GLU A 77 5.63 -5.58 -14.68
C GLU A 77 4.75 -6.23 -13.61
N SER A 78 5.02 -7.49 -13.25
CA SER A 78 4.25 -8.28 -12.28
C SER A 78 4.06 -7.58 -10.94
N LEU A 79 2.96 -7.83 -10.23
CA LEU A 79 2.77 -7.32 -8.87
C LEU A 79 3.82 -7.83 -7.88
N PHE A 80 4.37 -9.03 -8.04
CA PHE A 80 5.38 -9.54 -7.12
C PHE A 80 6.60 -10.09 -7.85
N HIS A 81 7.66 -10.36 -7.11
CA HIS A 81 8.69 -11.30 -7.53
C HIS A 81 8.42 -12.60 -6.81
N VAL A 82 8.26 -13.69 -7.56
CA VAL A 82 7.94 -14.99 -6.98
C VAL A 82 9.19 -15.85 -6.98
N SER A 83 9.47 -16.45 -5.84
CA SER A 83 10.46 -17.52 -5.71
C SER A 83 9.78 -18.75 -5.13
N HIS A 84 10.27 -19.93 -5.45
CA HIS A 84 9.72 -21.20 -4.99
C HIS A 84 10.79 -22.03 -4.30
N ILE A 85 10.38 -22.78 -3.28
CA ILE A 85 11.22 -23.72 -2.55
C ILE A 85 10.40 -24.92 -2.07
N VAL A 86 11.01 -26.10 -2.08
CA VAL A 86 10.41 -27.30 -1.49
C VAL A 86 10.48 -27.27 0.04
N PRO A 87 9.52 -27.90 0.77
CA PRO A 87 9.47 -27.87 2.23
C PRO A 87 10.74 -28.39 2.90
N GLU A 88 11.43 -29.36 2.30
CA GLU A 88 12.71 -29.89 2.80
C GLU A 88 13.81 -28.81 2.91
N HIS A 89 13.74 -27.78 2.08
CA HIS A 89 14.70 -26.66 2.06
C HIS A 89 14.15 -25.39 2.76
N TYR A 90 12.95 -25.49 3.36
CA TYR A 90 12.38 -24.43 4.18
C TYR A 90 12.98 -24.45 5.60
N ASP A 91 14.19 -23.92 5.72
CA ASP A 91 15.07 -24.02 6.89
C ASP A 91 15.15 -22.69 7.69
N ARG A 92 16.10 -22.61 8.64
CA ARG A 92 16.30 -21.45 9.52
C ARG A 92 16.79 -20.18 8.79
N VAL A 93 17.18 -20.28 7.52
CA VAL A 93 17.62 -19.16 6.70
C VAL A 93 16.48 -18.71 5.79
N THR A 94 15.85 -19.64 5.07
CA THR A 94 14.78 -19.33 4.13
C THR A 94 13.49 -18.93 4.86
N ASN A 95 13.24 -19.47 6.05
CA ASN A 95 12.11 -19.06 6.88
C ASN A 95 12.18 -17.63 7.44
N LEU A 96 13.26 -16.89 7.19
CA LEU A 96 13.38 -15.48 7.57
C LEU A 96 12.80 -14.53 6.50
N PHE A 97 12.40 -15.03 5.33
CA PHE A 97 11.80 -14.21 4.28
C PHE A 97 10.57 -13.47 4.79
N ARG A 98 10.42 -12.22 4.38
CA ARG A 98 9.40 -11.34 4.95
C ARG A 98 7.97 -11.63 4.48
N ASN A 99 7.79 -12.25 3.33
CA ASN A 99 6.50 -12.62 2.77
C ASN A 99 6.61 -14.07 2.25
N ILE A 100 5.80 -14.95 2.83
CA ILE A 100 5.85 -16.39 2.55
C ILE A 100 4.43 -16.88 2.31
N ILE A 101 4.24 -17.68 1.27
CA ILE A 101 3.03 -18.48 1.06
C ILE A 101 3.42 -19.94 1.27
N VAL A 102 2.68 -20.66 2.11
CA VAL A 102 2.85 -22.11 2.31
C VAL A 102 1.63 -22.82 1.78
N ILE A 103 1.82 -23.84 0.95
CA ILE A 103 0.73 -24.71 0.50
C ILE A 103 0.68 -25.96 1.38
N ASP A 104 -0.48 -26.25 1.94
CA ASP A 104 -0.70 -27.42 2.79
C ASP A 104 -1.96 -28.19 2.35
N ILE A 105 -1.78 -29.34 1.71
CA ILE A 105 -2.88 -30.15 1.18
C ILE A 105 -2.91 -31.48 1.92
N GLY A 106 -4.08 -31.84 2.44
CA GLY A 106 -4.23 -33.11 3.16
C GLY A 106 -5.67 -33.43 3.52
N GLU A 107 -5.94 -34.72 3.72
CA GLU A 107 -7.27 -35.28 3.99
C GLU A 107 -7.89 -34.81 5.33
N LEU A 108 -7.08 -34.21 6.21
CA LEU A 108 -7.53 -33.64 7.49
C LEU A 108 -8.37 -32.37 7.29
N TYR A 109 -8.28 -31.72 6.12
CA TYR A 109 -9.01 -30.51 5.81
C TYR A 109 -10.35 -30.84 5.15
N THR A 110 -11.43 -30.17 5.58
CA THR A 110 -12.76 -30.33 4.97
C THR A 110 -13.09 -29.25 3.95
N LYS A 111 -12.35 -28.14 3.94
CA LYS A 111 -12.51 -27.02 3.01
C LYS A 111 -11.20 -26.23 2.87
N ALA A 112 -11.03 -25.56 1.74
CA ALA A 112 -9.93 -24.64 1.54
C ALA A 112 -10.07 -23.39 2.44
N SER A 113 -8.96 -22.91 3.00
CA SER A 113 -8.94 -21.73 3.87
C SER A 113 -7.57 -21.08 3.96
N PHE A 114 -7.54 -19.83 4.44
CA PHE A 114 -6.31 -19.15 4.81
C PHE A 114 -6.01 -19.29 6.30
N LYS A 115 -4.74 -19.50 6.63
CA LYS A 115 -4.18 -19.28 7.96
C LYS A 115 -3.05 -18.27 7.85
N ILE A 116 -3.20 -17.13 8.53
CA ILE A 116 -2.22 -16.05 8.49
C ILE A 116 -1.48 -15.98 9.82
N VAL A 117 -0.15 -15.98 9.76
CA VAL A 117 0.73 -15.81 10.92
C VAL A 117 1.64 -14.62 10.67
N ARG A 118 1.77 -13.76 11.69
CA ARG A 118 2.67 -12.60 11.69
C ARG A 118 3.87 -12.88 12.58
N ASN A 119 5.04 -12.43 12.13
CA ASN A 119 6.29 -12.43 12.91
C ASN A 119 6.63 -13.79 13.54
N LEU A 120 6.47 -14.89 12.80
CA LEU A 120 6.69 -16.25 13.33
C LEU A 120 8.17 -16.53 13.55
N HIS A 121 8.99 -16.24 12.54
CA HIS A 121 10.43 -16.51 12.55
C HIS A 121 11.26 -15.23 12.53
N ALA A 122 10.76 -14.18 11.88
CA ALA A 122 11.44 -12.90 11.73
C ALA A 122 10.45 -11.73 11.82
N ALA A 123 10.93 -10.49 11.93
CA ALA A 123 10.08 -9.31 11.93
C ALA A 123 10.60 -8.18 11.01
N PRO A 124 9.72 -7.45 10.30
CA PRO A 124 8.31 -7.77 10.10
C PRO A 124 8.15 -8.96 9.14
N GLN A 125 7.26 -9.89 9.40
CA GLN A 125 7.04 -11.07 8.56
C GLN A 125 5.56 -11.42 8.43
N MET A 126 5.16 -11.79 7.20
CA MET A 126 3.84 -12.30 6.86
C MET A 126 3.96 -13.70 6.28
N ILE A 127 3.31 -14.66 6.92
CA ILE A 127 3.19 -16.04 6.41
C ILE A 127 1.71 -16.32 6.18
N MET A 128 1.34 -16.64 4.95
CA MET A 128 0.00 -17.09 4.57
C MET A 128 0.07 -18.56 4.21
N THR A 129 -0.52 -19.42 5.02
CA THR A 129 -0.76 -20.81 4.66
C THR A 129 -2.10 -20.91 3.94
N ILE A 130 -2.09 -21.48 2.73
CA ILE A 130 -3.29 -21.84 1.99
C ILE A 130 -3.44 -23.35 2.14
N GLN A 131 -4.48 -23.76 2.87
CA GLN A 131 -4.68 -25.15 3.28
C GLN A 131 -6.00 -25.70 2.74
N GLY A 132 -6.05 -26.98 2.33
CA GLY A 132 -7.29 -27.58 1.82
C GLY A 132 -7.23 -29.09 1.54
N PRO A 133 -8.39 -29.73 1.26
CA PRO A 133 -8.50 -31.19 1.10
C PRO A 133 -7.79 -31.74 -0.14
N SER A 134 -7.79 -30.99 -1.24
CA SER A 134 -7.27 -31.46 -2.53
C SER A 134 -6.64 -30.33 -3.34
N VAL A 135 -5.86 -30.72 -4.36
CA VAL A 135 -5.26 -29.81 -5.34
C VAL A 135 -6.31 -28.94 -6.03
N LEU A 136 -7.46 -29.52 -6.39
CA LEU A 136 -8.53 -28.80 -7.08
C LEU A 136 -9.19 -27.76 -6.17
N ASP A 137 -9.50 -28.14 -4.93
CA ASP A 137 -10.13 -27.22 -3.97
C ASP A 137 -9.22 -26.02 -3.67
N VAL A 138 -7.92 -26.27 -3.51
CA VAL A 138 -6.95 -25.21 -3.26
C VAL A 138 -6.75 -24.32 -4.49
N SER A 139 -6.65 -24.87 -5.70
CA SER A 139 -6.47 -24.06 -6.91
C SER A 139 -7.67 -23.15 -7.18
N VAL A 140 -8.90 -23.67 -7.03
CA VAL A 140 -10.13 -22.86 -7.13
C VAL A 140 -10.15 -21.77 -6.07
N PHE A 141 -9.84 -22.12 -4.82
CA PHE A 141 -9.83 -21.16 -3.73
C PHE A 141 -8.82 -20.03 -3.94
N ILE A 142 -7.63 -20.31 -4.48
CA ILE A 142 -6.64 -19.27 -4.84
C ILE A 142 -7.22 -18.31 -5.88
N THR A 143 -7.78 -18.84 -6.97
CA THR A 143 -8.36 -18.02 -8.05
C THR A 143 -9.50 -17.15 -7.55
N GLU A 144 -10.42 -17.70 -6.75
CA GLU A 144 -11.54 -16.94 -6.17
C GLU A 144 -11.09 -15.83 -5.20
N ASN A 145 -9.91 -15.98 -4.60
CA ASN A 145 -9.36 -15.05 -3.61
C ASN A 145 -8.19 -14.20 -4.13
N THR A 146 -8.03 -14.09 -5.46
CA THR A 146 -6.99 -13.29 -6.14
C THR A 146 -6.79 -11.91 -5.51
N LYS A 147 -7.89 -11.16 -5.33
CA LYS A 147 -7.84 -9.79 -4.79
C LYS A 147 -7.37 -9.78 -3.33
N PHE A 148 -7.81 -10.73 -2.51
CA PHE A 148 -7.40 -10.81 -1.12
C PHE A 148 -5.89 -11.08 -0.99
N ILE A 149 -5.35 -12.02 -1.76
CA ILE A 149 -3.93 -12.39 -1.73
C ILE A 149 -3.06 -11.19 -2.15
N THR A 150 -3.40 -10.59 -3.29
CA THR A 150 -2.65 -9.45 -3.85
C THR A 150 -2.70 -8.22 -2.95
N ASP A 151 -3.88 -7.86 -2.42
CA ASP A 151 -4.02 -6.75 -1.48
C ASP A 151 -3.30 -7.01 -0.16
N PHE A 152 -3.35 -8.23 0.36
CA PHE A 152 -2.74 -8.58 1.64
C PHE A 152 -1.23 -8.32 1.65
N PHE A 153 -0.51 -8.87 0.67
CA PHE A 153 0.94 -8.66 0.56
C PHE A 153 1.29 -7.25 0.07
N GLY A 154 0.54 -6.73 -0.90
CA GLY A 154 0.77 -5.39 -1.45
C GLY A 154 0.65 -4.29 -0.39
N ASN A 155 -0.42 -4.34 0.43
CA ASN A 155 -0.65 -3.36 1.49
C ASN A 155 0.37 -3.47 2.61
N GLU A 156 0.83 -4.68 2.96
CA GLU A 156 1.88 -4.81 3.98
C GLU A 156 3.21 -4.19 3.52
N GLU A 157 3.61 -4.37 2.25
CA GLU A 157 4.83 -3.75 1.72
C GLU A 157 4.72 -2.21 1.65
N ILE A 158 3.55 -1.68 1.29
CA ILE A 158 3.26 -0.24 1.38
C ILE A 158 3.41 0.23 2.83
N ASN A 159 2.79 -0.47 3.79
CA ASN A 159 2.84 -0.12 5.21
C ASN A 159 4.26 -0.20 5.79
N ARG A 160 5.09 -1.15 5.36
CA ARG A 160 6.53 -1.21 5.71
C ARG A 160 7.25 0.06 5.27
N THR A 161 6.99 0.50 4.04
CA THR A 161 7.60 1.71 3.46
C THR A 161 7.11 2.96 4.18
N VAL A 162 5.81 3.06 4.49
CA VAL A 162 5.23 4.13 5.33
C VAL A 162 5.88 4.16 6.72
N ARG A 163 6.03 3.01 7.39
CA ARG A 163 6.73 2.94 8.70
C ARG A 163 8.19 3.40 8.59
N ALA A 164 8.88 3.09 7.50
CA ALA A 164 10.24 3.57 7.26
C ALA A 164 10.28 5.10 7.07
N LEU A 165 9.35 5.65 6.27
CA LEU A 165 9.21 7.11 6.06
C LEU A 165 8.91 7.85 7.37
N ASN A 166 8.04 7.32 8.22
CA ASN A 166 7.77 7.88 9.55
C ASN A 166 9.03 7.99 10.42
N LYS A 167 9.98 7.06 10.27
CA LYS A 167 11.26 7.08 11.01
C LYS A 167 12.29 8.01 10.37
N ARG A 168 12.33 8.07 9.04
CA ARG A 168 13.32 8.84 8.28
C ARG A 168 12.72 9.35 6.98
N HIS A 169 12.53 10.66 6.90
CA HIS A 169 12.00 11.38 5.74
C HIS A 169 12.71 12.71 5.52
N ASN A 170 12.46 13.35 4.38
CA ASN A 170 12.94 14.71 4.11
C ASN A 170 12.18 15.74 4.97
N ILE A 171 12.84 16.27 6.01
CA ILE A 171 12.27 17.24 6.95
C ILE A 171 11.95 18.59 6.27
N GLU A 172 12.79 19.03 5.33
CA GLU A 172 12.58 20.30 4.63
C GLU A 172 11.32 20.28 3.78
N PHE A 173 11.11 19.19 3.04
CA PHE A 173 9.87 18.97 2.30
C PHE A 173 8.67 18.95 3.22
N SER A 174 8.68 18.15 4.30
CA SER A 174 7.56 18.07 5.23
C SER A 174 7.22 19.42 5.86
N LYS A 175 8.23 20.20 6.26
CA LYS A 175 8.02 21.57 6.74
C LYS A 175 7.38 22.45 5.67
N LYS A 176 7.82 22.37 4.43
CA LYS A 176 7.25 23.16 3.33
C LYS A 176 5.80 22.77 3.04
N VAL A 177 5.46 21.48 3.10
CA VAL A 177 4.09 20.99 2.97
C VAL A 177 3.21 21.52 4.10
N GLN A 178 3.72 21.49 5.33
CA GLN A 178 3.00 22.03 6.49
C GLN A 178 2.79 23.55 6.39
N ASP A 179 3.79 24.29 5.92
CA ASP A 179 3.72 25.76 5.78
C ASP A 179 2.72 26.18 4.68
N MET A 180 2.71 25.49 3.53
CA MET A 180 1.88 25.85 2.37
C MET A 180 0.48 25.24 2.40
N PHE A 181 0.36 24.01 2.89
CA PHE A 181 -0.89 23.26 2.87
C PHE A 181 -1.42 22.95 4.26
N GLY A 182 -0.66 23.14 5.34
CA GLY A 182 -1.10 22.71 6.68
C GLY A 182 -1.27 21.19 6.81
N CYS A 183 -0.76 20.44 5.84
CA CYS A 183 -0.77 18.97 5.82
C CYS A 183 0.59 18.44 6.27
N ASP A 184 0.60 17.22 6.79
CA ASP A 184 1.84 16.44 6.91
C ASP A 184 1.98 15.51 5.71
N MET A 185 3.18 15.38 5.17
CA MET A 185 3.52 14.38 4.17
C MET A 185 5.01 14.04 4.26
N TYR A 186 5.33 12.76 4.10
CA TYR A 186 6.69 12.24 4.18
C TYR A 186 7.14 11.67 2.84
N ILE A 187 8.35 12.04 2.44
CA ILE A 187 9.00 11.54 1.23
C ILE A 187 10.41 11.02 1.56
N PRO A 188 11.00 10.15 0.71
CA PRO A 188 12.37 9.70 0.89
C PRO A 188 13.39 10.84 0.96
N VAL A 189 14.42 10.68 1.79
CA VAL A 189 15.46 11.70 2.05
C VAL A 189 16.30 12.08 0.83
N ASP A 190 16.39 11.21 -0.16
CA ASP A 190 17.10 11.43 -1.43
C ASP A 190 16.31 12.26 -2.43
N ILE A 191 15.00 12.45 -2.23
CA ILE A 191 14.22 13.43 -2.99
C ILE A 191 14.41 14.78 -2.30
N ASN A 192 15.40 15.55 -2.77
CA ASN A 192 15.94 16.71 -2.04
C ASN A 192 16.03 18.01 -2.86
N LYS A 193 15.69 17.98 -4.14
CA LYS A 193 15.47 19.19 -4.94
C LYS A 193 14.02 19.57 -4.87
N MET A 194 13.72 20.87 -4.77
CA MET A 194 12.35 21.34 -4.64
C MET A 194 12.16 22.65 -5.40
N LYS A 195 11.07 22.73 -6.17
CA LYS A 195 10.54 23.93 -6.82
C LYS A 195 9.18 24.25 -6.23
N ILE A 196 8.95 25.52 -5.94
CA ILE A 196 7.70 26.03 -5.37
C ILE A 196 6.98 26.85 -6.44
N GLY A 197 5.69 26.59 -6.59
CA GLY A 197 4.76 27.40 -7.39
C GLY A 197 3.53 27.77 -6.56
N ASP A 198 2.53 28.36 -7.21
CA ASP A 198 1.29 28.77 -6.54
C ASP A 198 0.47 27.54 -6.14
N ASN A 199 0.29 27.35 -4.83
CA ASN A 199 -0.35 26.15 -4.24
C ASN A 199 0.22 24.84 -4.81
N PHE A 200 1.52 24.82 -5.10
CA PHE A 200 2.18 23.71 -5.78
C PHE A 200 3.61 23.53 -5.27
N ILE A 201 4.00 22.29 -4.99
CA ILE A 201 5.38 21.90 -4.71
C ILE A 201 5.73 20.76 -5.64
N TRP A 202 6.89 20.84 -6.29
CA TRP A 202 7.53 19.72 -6.99
C TRP A 202 8.87 19.41 -6.36
N ALA A 203 9.03 18.18 -5.88
CA ALA A 203 10.26 17.65 -5.35
C ALA A 203 10.82 16.54 -6.25
N SER A 204 12.14 16.49 -6.40
CA SER A 204 12.84 15.52 -7.25
C SER A 204 14.13 15.04 -6.59
N ASN A 205 14.55 13.81 -6.90
CA ASN A 205 15.90 13.35 -6.59
C ASN A 205 16.95 13.77 -7.63
N ASP A 206 16.53 14.33 -8.78
CA ASP A 206 17.40 14.76 -9.90
C ASP A 206 18.49 13.72 -10.25
N ALA A 207 18.12 12.44 -10.16
CA ALA A 207 19.06 11.35 -10.35
C ALA A 207 19.50 11.25 -11.81
N LEU A 208 20.77 10.90 -12.04
CA LEU A 208 21.30 10.70 -13.40
C LEU A 208 20.48 9.69 -14.23
N THR A 209 19.88 8.71 -13.55
CA THR A 209 18.94 7.77 -14.16
C THR A 209 17.84 7.43 -13.15
N GLY A 210 16.61 7.22 -13.62
CA GLY A 210 15.50 6.88 -12.73
C GLY A 210 15.09 8.05 -11.83
N ILE A 211 14.78 9.19 -12.47
CA ILE A 211 14.32 10.39 -11.78
C ILE A 211 12.97 10.08 -11.15
N GLN A 212 12.89 10.33 -9.85
CA GLN A 212 11.71 10.11 -9.04
C GLN A 212 11.23 11.47 -8.53
N ASN A 213 9.95 11.75 -8.77
CA ASN A 213 9.36 13.03 -8.48
C ASN A 213 8.13 12.85 -7.60
N ILE A 214 7.97 13.76 -6.64
CA ILE A 214 6.74 13.93 -5.88
C ILE A 214 6.22 15.34 -6.14
N VAL A 215 4.91 15.47 -6.33
CA VAL A 215 4.24 16.75 -6.38
C VAL A 215 3.09 16.77 -5.39
N ILE A 216 2.84 17.94 -4.82
CA ILE A 216 1.63 18.21 -4.05
C ILE A 216 1.06 19.54 -4.50
N TYR A 217 -0.26 19.58 -4.71
CA TYR A 217 -0.97 20.79 -5.03
C TYR A 217 -2.40 20.76 -4.51
N SER A 218 -3.08 21.90 -4.54
CA SER A 218 -4.48 21.96 -4.11
C SER A 218 -5.31 22.93 -4.94
N TYR A 219 -6.60 22.65 -5.04
CA TYR A 219 -7.59 23.51 -5.71
C TYR A 219 -8.93 23.51 -4.94
N PRO A 220 -9.75 24.56 -5.06
CA PRO A 220 -11.04 24.64 -4.36
C PRO A 220 -11.96 23.46 -4.67
N TYR A 221 -12.63 22.93 -3.65
CA TYR A 221 -13.58 21.85 -3.83
C TYR A 221 -14.94 22.44 -4.21
N VAL A 222 -15.33 22.27 -5.47
CA VAL A 222 -16.55 22.87 -6.03
C VAL A 222 -17.71 21.89 -6.14
N SER A 223 -17.45 20.62 -6.46
CA SER A 223 -18.46 19.56 -6.54
C SER A 223 -17.80 18.19 -6.71
N GLU A 224 -18.55 17.10 -6.51
CA GLU A 224 -18.09 15.73 -6.75
C GLU A 224 -17.67 15.46 -8.21
N LYS A 225 -18.10 16.28 -9.18
CA LYS A 225 -17.76 16.10 -10.60
C LYS A 225 -16.25 16.19 -10.88
N VAL A 226 -15.48 16.80 -9.97
CA VAL A 226 -14.01 16.85 -10.06
C VAL A 226 -13.37 15.46 -9.99
N PHE A 227 -14.08 14.45 -9.46
CA PHE A 227 -13.61 13.07 -9.35
C PHE A 227 -14.03 12.18 -10.53
N THR A 228 -14.19 12.76 -11.72
CA THR A 228 -14.34 12.01 -12.98
C THR A 228 -12.99 11.94 -13.71
N LYS A 229 -12.76 10.93 -14.56
CA LYS A 229 -11.51 10.84 -15.35
C LYS A 229 -11.23 12.12 -16.14
N HIS A 230 -12.24 12.63 -16.85
CA HIS A 230 -12.11 13.83 -17.66
C HIS A 230 -11.75 15.07 -16.81
N ALA A 231 -12.47 15.30 -15.71
CA ALA A 231 -12.18 16.44 -14.84
C ALA A 231 -10.81 16.31 -14.15
N TYR A 232 -10.45 15.11 -13.69
CA TYR A 232 -9.14 14.83 -13.11
C TYR A 232 -8.01 15.19 -14.08
N VAL A 233 -8.06 14.68 -15.32
CA VAL A 233 -7.01 14.95 -16.32
C VAL A 233 -6.92 16.43 -16.66
N ALA A 234 -8.05 17.09 -16.89
CA ALA A 234 -8.07 18.52 -17.19
C ALA A 234 -7.49 19.37 -16.05
N LEU A 235 -7.82 19.05 -14.81
CA LEU A 235 -7.26 19.72 -13.62
C LEU A 235 -5.77 19.45 -13.50
N ARG A 236 -5.35 18.17 -13.57
CA ARG A 236 -3.93 17.79 -13.52
C ARG A 236 -3.11 18.56 -14.55
N ASP A 237 -3.52 18.56 -15.82
CA ASP A 237 -2.80 19.21 -16.90
C ASP A 237 -2.72 20.74 -16.71
N SER A 238 -3.74 21.36 -16.13
CA SER A 238 -3.71 22.80 -15.81
C SER A 238 -2.61 23.15 -14.80
N PHE A 239 -2.38 22.30 -13.79
CA PHE A 239 -1.32 22.49 -12.80
C PHE A 239 0.06 22.10 -13.37
N MET A 240 0.16 20.96 -14.04
CA MET A 240 1.43 20.46 -14.57
C MET A 240 2.00 21.37 -15.65
N LYS A 241 1.15 21.90 -16.54
CA LYS A 241 1.57 22.79 -17.63
C LYS A 241 2.28 24.06 -17.13
N VAL A 242 1.78 24.66 -16.05
CA VAL A 242 2.33 25.88 -15.46
C VAL A 242 3.62 25.59 -14.69
N ASN A 243 3.66 24.46 -13.97
CA ASN A 243 4.69 24.22 -12.97
C ASN A 243 5.86 23.36 -13.46
N ILE A 244 5.65 22.52 -14.47
CA ILE A 244 6.65 21.57 -15.00
C ILE A 244 6.85 21.83 -16.51
N PRO A 245 7.57 22.91 -16.88
CA PRO A 245 7.97 23.16 -18.26
C PRO A 245 9.07 22.19 -18.70
N GLY A 246 9.17 21.97 -20.00
CA GLY A 246 10.30 21.27 -20.61
C GLY A 246 11.53 22.16 -20.81
N GLY A 247 12.54 21.63 -21.50
CA GLY A 247 13.79 22.35 -21.76
C GLY A 247 13.66 23.44 -22.83
N GLN A 248 12.64 23.37 -23.68
CA GLN A 248 12.39 24.30 -24.78
C GLN A 248 11.04 25.04 -24.62
N PRO A 249 10.86 26.20 -25.28
CA PRO A 249 9.56 26.86 -25.35
C PRO A 249 8.47 25.92 -25.87
N ASN A 250 7.26 26.04 -25.31
CA ASN A 250 6.09 25.21 -25.65
C ASN A 250 6.20 23.71 -25.29
N GLN A 251 7.22 23.32 -24.52
CA GLN A 251 7.25 21.99 -23.88
C GLN A 251 6.72 22.08 -22.45
N TYR A 252 5.85 21.15 -22.08
CA TYR A 252 5.25 21.10 -20.74
C TYR A 252 4.67 19.71 -20.47
N MET A 253 4.58 19.35 -19.19
CA MET A 253 4.00 18.07 -18.81
C MET A 253 2.49 18.03 -19.08
N ALA A 254 2.05 16.94 -19.70
CA ALA A 254 0.68 16.59 -19.98
C ALA A 254 0.39 15.14 -19.55
N THR A 255 -0.87 14.76 -19.63
CA THR A 255 -1.35 13.40 -19.34
C THR A 255 -1.64 12.67 -20.65
N ASP A 256 -1.19 11.42 -20.76
CA ASP A 256 -1.66 10.53 -21.82
C ASP A 256 -3.05 10.00 -21.45
N TYR A 257 -4.09 10.67 -21.95
CA TYR A 257 -5.48 10.43 -21.55
C TYR A 257 -5.93 8.97 -21.74
N GLU A 258 -5.45 8.29 -22.79
CA GLU A 258 -5.85 6.92 -23.08
C GLU A 258 -5.31 5.94 -22.04
N HIS A 259 -4.14 6.23 -21.49
CA HIS A 259 -3.46 5.38 -20.52
C HIS A 259 -3.64 5.84 -19.07
N VAL A 260 -4.75 6.52 -18.74
CA VAL A 260 -5.13 6.85 -17.35
C VAL A 260 -6.36 6.09 -16.89
N ASP A 261 -6.23 5.46 -15.73
CA ASP A 261 -7.33 4.92 -14.95
C ASP A 261 -7.53 5.74 -13.66
N VAL A 262 -8.79 5.98 -13.31
CA VAL A 262 -9.17 6.55 -12.01
C VAL A 262 -10.08 5.58 -11.26
N LYS A 263 -9.87 5.46 -9.95
CA LYS A 263 -10.74 4.68 -9.07
C LYS A 263 -11.00 5.45 -7.78
N ASN A 264 -12.22 5.35 -7.27
CA ASN A 264 -12.56 5.90 -5.96
C ASN A 264 -12.40 4.81 -4.91
N MET A 265 -11.75 5.14 -3.81
CA MET A 265 -11.48 4.24 -2.70
C MET A 265 -11.60 4.98 -1.36
N LYS A 266 -11.51 4.21 -0.27
CA LYS A 266 -11.44 4.76 1.09
C LYS A 266 -10.08 4.43 1.70
N ILE A 267 -9.44 5.43 2.28
CA ILE A 267 -8.22 5.28 3.09
C ILE A 267 -8.52 5.90 4.44
N GLN A 268 -8.46 5.11 5.53
CA GLN A 268 -8.75 5.58 6.89
C GLN A 268 -10.08 6.36 6.98
N ASP A 269 -11.15 5.78 6.43
CA ASP A 269 -12.50 6.37 6.31
C ASP A 269 -12.63 7.65 5.49
N SER A 270 -11.53 8.16 4.94
CA SER A 270 -11.52 9.32 4.04
C SER A 270 -11.71 8.89 2.58
N PHE A 271 -12.51 9.65 1.84
CA PHE A 271 -12.63 9.49 0.39
C PHE A 271 -11.32 9.83 -0.30
N VAL A 272 -10.85 8.95 -1.17
CA VAL A 272 -9.66 9.16 -1.99
C VAL A 272 -9.97 8.73 -3.42
N GLN A 273 -9.70 9.59 -4.40
CA GLN A 273 -9.58 9.16 -5.79
C GLN A 273 -8.12 8.82 -6.06
N GLU A 274 -7.86 7.56 -6.41
CA GLU A 274 -6.57 7.14 -6.96
C GLU A 274 -6.61 7.30 -8.49
N ALA A 275 -5.55 7.88 -9.05
CA ALA A 275 -5.29 7.87 -10.47
C ALA A 275 -3.95 7.18 -10.74
N ARG A 276 -3.91 6.34 -11.77
CA ARG A 276 -2.67 5.73 -12.29
C ARG A 276 -2.63 5.91 -13.79
N GLY A 277 -1.47 6.21 -14.34
CA GLY A 277 -1.34 6.28 -15.78
C GLY A 277 -0.01 6.83 -16.26
N LEU A 278 0.01 7.29 -17.50
CA LEU A 278 1.21 7.81 -18.14
C LEU A 278 1.17 9.34 -18.25
N TRP A 279 2.30 9.96 -17.97
CA TRP A 279 2.58 11.35 -18.28
C TRP A 279 3.52 11.42 -19.48
N GLN A 280 3.42 12.49 -20.23
CA GLN A 280 4.29 12.80 -21.35
C GLN A 280 4.63 14.29 -21.34
N MET A 281 5.77 14.66 -21.91
CA MET A 281 6.05 16.05 -22.23
C MET A 281 5.46 16.36 -23.61
N GLU A 282 4.59 17.37 -23.66
CA GLU A 282 4.11 17.89 -24.93
C GLU A 282 5.31 18.43 -25.74
N ASN A 283 5.35 18.10 -27.04
CA ASN A 283 6.46 18.47 -27.93
C ASN A 283 7.85 17.95 -27.50
N ASP A 284 7.90 16.81 -26.80
CA ASP A 284 9.14 16.11 -26.43
C ASP A 284 8.91 14.58 -26.32
N GLY A 285 9.99 13.79 -26.29
CA GLY A 285 9.91 12.33 -26.17
C GLY A 285 9.90 11.82 -24.72
N MET A 286 10.02 12.71 -23.73
CA MET A 286 10.01 12.33 -22.32
C MET A 286 8.63 11.89 -21.83
N GLY A 287 8.59 10.83 -21.04
CA GLY A 287 7.37 10.35 -20.40
C GLY A 287 7.62 9.25 -19.39
N GLY A 288 6.55 8.79 -18.75
CA GLY A 288 6.62 7.69 -17.79
C GLY A 288 5.35 7.51 -16.97
N PRO A 289 5.39 6.60 -15.99
CA PRO A 289 4.24 6.32 -15.14
C PRO A 289 4.09 7.34 -14.00
N PHE A 290 2.86 7.53 -13.55
CA PHE A 290 2.51 8.24 -12.33
C PHE A 290 1.43 7.49 -11.53
N VAL A 291 1.38 7.78 -10.24
CA VAL A 291 0.28 7.44 -9.32
C VAL A 291 -0.06 8.67 -8.49
N ALA A 292 -1.34 8.96 -8.30
CA ALA A 292 -1.82 10.12 -7.57
C ALA A 292 -2.98 9.77 -6.64
N HIS A 293 -3.05 10.44 -5.50
CA HIS A 293 -4.20 10.47 -4.60
C HIS A 293 -4.77 11.88 -4.54
N SER A 294 -6.07 12.01 -4.84
CA SER A 294 -6.84 13.23 -4.59
C SER A 294 -7.71 13.03 -3.36
N VAL A 295 -7.54 13.88 -2.35
CA VAL A 295 -8.21 13.78 -1.05
C VAL A 295 -8.94 15.08 -0.73
N VAL A 296 -10.16 14.97 -0.21
CA VAL A 296 -10.96 16.15 0.19
C VAL A 296 -10.51 16.65 1.56
N ASP A 297 -9.99 17.86 1.60
CA ASP A 297 -9.74 18.64 2.81
C ASP A 297 -11.00 19.44 3.15
N THR A 298 -11.81 18.88 4.04
CA THR A 298 -13.09 19.46 4.48
C THR A 298 -12.91 20.69 5.37
N VAL A 299 -11.75 20.84 6.04
CA VAL A 299 -11.46 22.00 6.90
C VAL A 299 -11.28 23.25 6.06
N ASN A 300 -10.58 23.14 4.93
CA ASN A 300 -10.27 24.27 4.05
C ASN A 300 -11.10 24.28 2.75
N ASN A 301 -12.10 23.40 2.63
CA ASN A 301 -12.97 23.22 1.47
C ASN A 301 -12.20 23.15 0.13
N ARG A 302 -11.22 22.25 0.06
CA ARG A 302 -10.36 22.07 -1.12
C ARG A 302 -10.06 20.59 -1.36
N VAL A 303 -9.57 20.29 -2.56
CA VAL A 303 -8.96 19.00 -2.87
C VAL A 303 -7.44 19.17 -2.79
N VAL A 304 -6.79 18.28 -2.04
CA VAL A 304 -5.32 18.16 -2.03
C VAL A 304 -4.95 16.96 -2.87
N VAL A 305 -4.08 17.17 -3.86
CA VAL A 305 -3.57 16.10 -4.71
C VAL A 305 -2.11 15.89 -4.41
N VAL A 306 -1.74 14.64 -4.14
CA VAL A 306 -0.36 14.19 -4.02
C VAL A 306 -0.09 13.18 -5.12
N GLU A 307 0.99 13.37 -5.87
CA GLU A 307 1.34 12.50 -7.00
C GLU A 307 2.81 12.16 -6.98
N GLY A 308 3.12 10.90 -7.31
CA GLY A 308 4.46 10.44 -7.59
C GLY A 308 4.60 10.03 -9.05
N PHE A 309 5.62 10.51 -9.75
CA PHE A 309 5.89 10.14 -11.14
C PHE A 309 7.37 9.87 -11.39
N VAL A 310 7.63 9.00 -12.37
CA VAL A 310 8.97 8.48 -12.66
C VAL A 310 9.36 8.79 -14.10
N TYR A 311 10.58 9.28 -14.30
CA TYR A 311 11.25 9.30 -15.60
C TYR A 311 12.43 8.32 -15.58
N ALA A 312 12.31 7.22 -16.31
CA ALA A 312 13.32 6.16 -16.34
C ALA A 312 13.27 5.40 -17.68
N PRO A 313 13.76 6.00 -18.77
CA PRO A 313 13.78 5.33 -20.07
C PRO A 313 14.50 3.99 -19.99
N GLU A 314 13.99 2.98 -20.71
CA GLU A 314 14.57 1.63 -20.83
C GLU A 314 14.75 0.84 -19.52
N LYS A 315 14.18 1.32 -18.40
CA LYS A 315 14.26 0.66 -17.09
C LYS A 315 12.90 0.15 -16.64
N MET A 316 12.93 -0.89 -15.80
CA MET A 316 11.79 -1.31 -14.98
C MET A 316 11.45 -0.25 -13.94
N LYS A 317 10.16 0.07 -13.80
CA LYS A 317 9.65 1.24 -13.07
C LYS A 317 8.78 0.88 -11.87
N ARG A 318 8.30 -0.36 -11.77
CA ARG A 318 7.41 -0.83 -10.69
C ARG A 318 7.94 -0.48 -9.30
N SER A 319 9.20 -0.78 -9.03
CA SER A 319 9.81 -0.53 -7.71
C SER A 319 9.95 0.95 -7.40
N MET A 320 10.21 1.80 -8.40
CA MET A 320 10.27 3.25 -8.24
C MET A 320 8.87 3.83 -8.00
N VAL A 321 7.88 3.41 -8.79
CA VAL A 321 6.47 3.84 -8.62
C VAL A 321 5.95 3.46 -7.25
N ARG A 322 6.16 2.22 -6.79
CA ARG A 322 5.70 1.76 -5.46
C ARG A 322 6.36 2.50 -4.30
N ARG A 323 7.63 2.85 -4.45
CA ARG A 323 8.35 3.65 -3.47
C ARG A 323 7.71 5.04 -3.32
N LEU A 324 7.33 5.67 -4.42
CA LEU A 324 6.63 6.96 -4.41
C LEU A 324 5.18 6.82 -3.94
N GLU A 325 4.49 5.77 -4.35
CA GLU A 325 3.13 5.44 -3.94
C GLU A 325 3.00 5.40 -2.41
N ALA A 326 3.94 4.73 -1.73
CA ALA A 326 3.95 4.67 -0.27
C ALA A 326 4.04 6.06 0.39
N SER A 327 4.66 7.05 -0.27
CA SER A 327 4.70 8.43 0.23
C SER A 327 3.32 9.07 0.21
N LEU A 328 2.47 8.74 -0.77
CA LEU A 328 1.11 9.28 -0.87
C LEU A 328 0.22 8.82 0.29
N TYR A 329 0.45 7.61 0.82
CA TYR A 329 -0.24 7.09 2.01
C TYR A 329 0.20 7.75 3.32
N THR A 330 1.23 8.60 3.31
CA THR A 330 1.66 9.35 4.50
C THR A 330 0.95 10.69 4.65
N LEU A 331 0.20 11.13 3.63
CA LEU A 331 -0.53 12.39 3.65
C LEU A 331 -1.51 12.40 4.83
N LYS A 332 -1.40 13.41 5.68
CA LYS A 332 -2.37 13.74 6.71
C LYS A 332 -2.90 15.14 6.46
N LEU A 333 -4.20 15.23 6.29
CA LEU A 333 -4.88 16.51 6.14
C LEU A 333 -4.97 17.24 7.49
N PRO A 334 -5.17 18.57 7.48
CA PRO A 334 -5.42 19.33 8.70
C PRO A 334 -6.62 18.73 9.44
N SER A 335 -6.49 18.51 10.75
CA SER A 335 -7.62 18.15 11.59
C SER A 335 -8.23 19.42 12.21
N GLY A 336 -9.55 19.44 12.44
CA GLY A 336 -10.22 20.59 13.06
C GLY A 336 -9.64 21.00 14.43
N LYS A 337 -8.96 20.09 15.14
CA LYS A 337 -8.27 20.36 16.42
C LYS A 337 -6.95 21.12 16.27
N ASP A 338 -6.34 21.11 15.08
CA ASP A 338 -5.09 21.81 14.81
C ASP A 338 -5.33 23.29 14.45
N ALA A 339 -6.56 23.65 14.06
CA ALA A 339 -6.98 25.02 13.82
C ALA A 339 -7.10 25.83 15.13
N GLU A 340 -7.66 25.24 16.19
CA GLU A 340 -7.83 25.88 17.52
C GLU A 340 -6.46 26.25 18.15
N LYS A 341 -5.44 25.40 18.02
CA LYS A 341 -4.09 25.69 18.55
C LYS A 341 -3.36 26.84 17.85
N LYS A 342 -3.79 27.24 16.65
CA LYS A 342 -3.22 28.40 15.94
C LYS A 342 -3.90 29.71 16.35
N GLU A 343 -5.15 29.67 16.83
CA GLU A 343 -5.84 30.85 17.35
C GLU A 343 -5.35 31.22 18.76
N ASP A 344 -5.05 30.25 19.62
CA ASP A 344 -4.53 30.50 20.98
C ASP A 344 -3.07 31.03 21.04
N LYS A 345 -2.41 31.18 19.89
CA LYS A 345 -1.02 31.68 19.78
C LYS A 345 -0.90 33.00 19.02
N LYS A 346 -2.01 33.61 18.63
CA LYS A 346 -2.08 35.00 18.17
C LYS A 346 -2.58 35.88 19.32
#